data_AF-A0A9X0RDR3-F1
#
_entry.id   AF-A0A9X0RDR3-F1
#
_cell.length_a   1.000
_cell.length_b   1.000
_cell.length_c   1.000
_cell.angle_alpha   90.00
_cell.angle_beta   90.00
_cell.angle_gamma   90.00
#
_symmetry.space_group_name_H-M   'P 1'
#
loop_
_entity.id
_entity.type
_entity.pdbx_description
1 polymer ?
#
loop_
_entity_poly.entity_id
_entity_poly.type
_entity_poly.pdbx_seq_one_letter_code
_entity_poly.pdbx_strand_id
1 'polypeptide(L)'
;MSEYKLTEEIIKLSQSQLWDVAKSEWTLYEIYEADEPERCLCGHFPIIEICNLKNKLNSNYATVGNCCVKKFIGLPSDKIFQAIKRVRKDDEKSLNAEAISHAYDKGWINDWEKSFYLDVMRKRKLTPNQLDKKIQINNKLASKMKRA
;
A
#
# COMPACT_ATOMS: atom_id res chain seq x y z
N MET A 1 10.13 -2.20 22.84
CA MET A 1 10.96 -3.36 22.44
C MET A 1 10.76 -3.81 21.00
N SER A 2 9.65 -3.51 20.31
CA SER A 2 9.42 -3.94 18.91
C SER A 2 10.19 -3.11 17.85
N GLU A 3 10.49 -1.84 18.15
CA GLU A 3 11.20 -0.92 17.24
C GLU A 3 12.63 -1.40 16.92
N TYR A 4 13.43 -1.67 17.95
CA TYR A 4 14.80 -2.18 17.79
C TYR A 4 14.85 -3.46 16.97
N LYS A 5 13.92 -4.39 17.21
CA LYS A 5 13.85 -5.65 16.46
C LYS A 5 13.60 -5.41 14.98
N LEU A 6 12.69 -4.50 14.60
CA LEU A 6 12.48 -4.24 13.18
C LEU A 6 13.72 -3.65 12.52
N THR A 7 14.34 -2.66 13.17
CA THR A 7 15.55 -2.01 12.68
C THR A 7 16.67 -3.02 12.46
N GLU A 8 16.92 -3.91 13.43
CA GLU A 8 17.92 -4.98 13.33
C GLU A 8 17.63 -5.93 12.17
N GLU A 9 16.40 -6.43 12.05
CA GLU A 9 16.05 -7.38 10.99
C GLU A 9 16.12 -6.74 9.59
N ILE A 10 15.71 -5.48 9.45
CA ILE A 10 15.84 -4.76 8.19
C ILE A 10 17.32 -4.53 7.84
N ILE A 11 18.16 -4.14 8.80
CA ILE A 11 19.60 -3.97 8.58
C ILE A 11 20.25 -5.29 8.13
N LYS A 12 19.92 -6.41 8.77
CA LYS A 12 20.42 -7.75 8.37
C LYS A 12 20.10 -8.11 6.92
N LEU A 13 18.96 -7.63 6.42
CA LEU A 13 18.49 -7.86 5.05
C LEU A 13 18.92 -6.76 4.06
N SER A 14 19.59 -5.71 4.53
CA SER A 14 20.05 -4.57 3.73
C SER A 14 21.51 -4.72 3.32
N GLN A 15 21.95 -3.95 2.32
CA GLN A 15 23.38 -3.85 2.01
C GLN A 15 24.11 -2.98 3.05
N SER A 16 23.50 -1.86 3.44
CA SER A 16 24.06 -0.97 4.46
C SER A 16 23.79 -1.47 5.88
N GLN A 17 24.76 -1.25 6.76
CA GLN A 17 24.62 -1.48 8.21
C GLN A 17 24.16 -0.23 8.98
N LEU A 18 24.07 0.91 8.30
CA LEU A 18 23.58 2.18 8.88
C LEU A 18 22.08 2.30 8.62
N TRP A 19 21.28 2.42 9.69
CA TRP A 19 19.82 2.44 9.60
C TRP A 19 19.26 3.44 8.58
N ASP A 20 19.72 4.69 8.61
CA ASP A 20 19.21 5.74 7.73
C ASP A 20 19.45 5.46 6.25
N VAL A 21 20.53 4.77 5.93
CA VAL A 21 20.84 4.32 4.57
C VAL A 21 20.04 3.05 4.27
N ALA A 22 20.10 2.05 5.16
CA ALA A 22 19.43 0.77 5.01
C ALA A 22 17.93 0.93 4.73
N LYS A 23 17.21 1.75 5.50
CA LYS A 23 15.76 1.98 5.30
C LYS A 23 15.42 2.57 3.93
N SER A 24 16.34 3.36 3.34
CA SER A 24 16.14 3.97 2.01
C SER A 24 16.27 2.97 0.86
N GLU A 25 16.86 1.80 1.11
CA GLU A 25 16.98 0.71 0.14
C GLU A 25 15.63 0.04 -0.14
N TRP A 26 14.66 0.18 0.75
CA TRP A 26 13.38 -0.53 0.68
C TRP A 26 12.30 0.27 -0.02
N THR A 27 11.44 -0.42 -0.75
CA THR A 27 10.22 0.12 -1.36
C THR A 27 9.03 -0.80 -1.10
N LEU A 28 7.81 -0.25 -1.18
CA LEU A 28 6.59 -1.05 -1.16
C LEU A 28 6.54 -1.87 -2.45
N TYR A 29 6.67 -3.19 -2.30
CA TYR A 29 6.51 -4.12 -3.41
C TYR A 29 5.06 -4.50 -3.58
N GLU A 30 4.40 -4.87 -2.48
CA GLU A 30 3.02 -5.31 -2.47
C GLU A 30 2.36 -4.98 -1.15
N ILE A 31 1.07 -4.66 -1.20
CA ILE A 31 0.24 -4.52 -0.02
C ILE A 31 -1.06 -5.30 -0.25
N TYR A 32 -1.57 -5.91 0.81
CA TYR A 32 -2.85 -6.59 0.81
C TYR A 32 -3.35 -6.74 2.25
N GLU A 33 -4.63 -7.09 2.38
CA GLU A 33 -5.19 -7.61 3.62
C GLU A 33 -5.19 -9.14 3.55
N ALA A 34 -4.60 -9.77 4.56
CA ALA A 34 -4.60 -11.22 4.70
C ALA A 34 -5.94 -11.73 5.24
N ASP A 35 -6.42 -12.86 4.74
CA ASP A 35 -7.64 -13.51 5.26
C ASP A 35 -7.42 -14.11 6.65
N GLU A 36 -6.20 -14.60 6.90
CA GLU A 36 -5.76 -15.10 8.20
C GLU A 36 -4.68 -14.20 8.79
N PRO A 37 -4.64 -14.01 10.13
CA PRO A 37 -3.61 -13.23 10.78
C PRO A 37 -2.19 -13.72 10.48
N GLU A 38 -1.32 -12.80 10.09
CA GLU A 38 0.11 -13.07 9.90
C GLU A 38 0.95 -12.45 11.02
N ARG A 39 2.26 -12.71 10.98
CA ARG A 39 3.25 -12.14 11.90
C ARG A 39 4.16 -11.17 11.16
N CYS A 40 4.31 -9.97 11.71
CA CYS A 40 5.26 -8.97 11.23
C CYS A 40 6.72 -9.42 11.51
N LEU A 41 7.67 -8.99 10.67
CA LEU A 41 9.11 -9.17 10.90
C LEU A 41 9.57 -8.69 12.29
N CYS A 42 8.96 -7.63 12.83
CA CYS A 42 9.26 -7.14 14.19
C CYS A 42 8.76 -8.08 15.31
N GLY A 43 8.09 -9.18 14.96
CA GLY A 43 7.50 -10.17 15.86
C GLY A 43 6.03 -9.92 16.23
N HIS A 44 5.47 -8.74 15.90
CA HIS A 44 4.09 -8.41 16.21
C HIS A 44 3.10 -9.35 15.51
N PHE A 45 2.13 -9.84 16.27
CA PHE A 45 1.05 -10.71 15.85
C PHE A 45 -0.18 -10.37 16.71
N PRO A 46 -1.39 -10.32 16.17
CA PRO A 46 -1.74 -10.53 14.76
C PRO A 46 -1.54 -9.28 13.88
N ILE A 47 -1.23 -9.47 12.59
CA ILE A 47 -1.37 -8.43 11.55
C ILE A 47 -2.28 -8.91 10.41
N ILE A 48 -3.13 -8.01 9.92
CA ILE A 48 -4.02 -8.25 8.77
C ILE A 48 -3.61 -7.38 7.57
N GLU A 49 -3.23 -6.12 7.80
CA GLU A 49 -2.69 -5.24 6.76
C GLU A 49 -1.22 -5.54 6.52
N ILE A 50 -0.95 -6.30 5.46
CA ILE A 50 0.38 -6.78 5.10
C ILE A 50 1.02 -5.83 4.10
N CYS A 51 2.27 -5.49 4.36
CA CYS A 51 3.15 -4.79 3.44
C CYS A 51 4.37 -5.66 3.17
N ASN A 52 4.50 -6.16 1.95
CA ASN A 52 5.73 -6.76 1.46
C ASN A 52 6.64 -5.67 0.90
N LEU A 53 7.82 -5.56 1.50
CA LEU A 53 8.87 -4.65 1.07
C LEU A 53 9.85 -5.42 0.19
N LYS A 54 10.40 -4.73 -0.82
CA LYS A 54 11.51 -5.22 -1.63
C LYS A 54 12.68 -4.28 -1.47
N ASN A 55 13.86 -4.83 -1.25
CA ASN A 55 15.09 -4.06 -1.31
C ASN A 55 15.45 -3.79 -2.79
N LYS A 56 15.79 -2.55 -3.12
CA LYS A 56 16.10 -2.11 -4.49
C LYS A 56 17.53 -2.44 -4.91
N LEU A 57 18.42 -2.65 -3.95
CA LEU A 57 19.86 -2.90 -4.18
C LEU A 57 20.20 -4.39 -4.17
N ASN A 58 19.36 -5.22 -3.55
CA ASN A 58 19.52 -6.67 -3.53
C ASN A 58 18.18 -7.38 -3.83
N SER A 59 18.12 -8.71 -3.67
CA SER A 59 16.91 -9.50 -3.96
C SER A 59 16.08 -9.86 -2.72
N ASN A 60 16.34 -9.22 -1.58
CA ASN A 60 15.67 -9.52 -0.32
C ASN A 60 14.27 -8.89 -0.24
N TYR A 61 13.40 -9.58 0.50
CA TYR A 61 12.04 -9.14 0.80
C TYR A 61 11.81 -9.17 2.32
N ALA A 62 10.88 -8.34 2.77
CA ALA A 62 10.49 -8.25 4.17
C ALA A 62 8.98 -8.08 4.30
N THR A 63 8.33 -8.97 5.06
CA THR A 63 6.90 -8.89 5.36
C THR A 63 6.68 -8.18 6.68
N VAL A 64 5.97 -7.06 6.63
CA VAL A 64 5.71 -6.22 7.81
C VAL A 64 4.26 -5.76 7.84
N GLY A 65 3.77 -5.42 9.03
CA GLY A 65 2.46 -4.77 9.17
C GLY A 65 2.51 -3.31 8.74
N ASN A 66 1.37 -2.77 8.27
CA ASN A 66 1.21 -1.35 7.91
C ASN A 66 1.72 -0.38 9.01
N CYS A 67 1.48 -0.70 10.28
CA CYS A 67 1.96 0.12 11.40
C CYS A 67 3.49 0.26 11.46
N CYS A 68 4.24 -0.78 11.07
CA CYS A 68 5.69 -0.78 11.06
C CYS A 68 6.23 0.03 9.88
N VAL A 69 5.60 -0.09 8.71
CA VAL A 69 5.93 0.73 7.55
C VAL A 69 5.76 2.21 7.87
N LYS A 70 4.63 2.60 8.47
CA LYS A 70 4.34 3.99 8.82
C LYS A 70 5.32 4.57 9.84
N LYS A 71 5.63 3.81 10.89
CA LYS A 71 6.42 4.32 12.02
C LYS A 71 7.92 4.35 11.73
N PHE A 72 8.44 3.37 11.01
CA PHE A 72 9.89 3.14 10.95
C PHE A 72 10.47 3.34 9.55
N ILE A 73 9.73 2.97 8.50
CA ILE A 73 10.23 3.05 7.12
C ILE A 73 9.77 4.34 6.43
N GLY A 74 8.59 4.86 6.76
CA GLY A 74 8.05 6.10 6.20
C GLY A 74 7.42 5.98 4.81
N LEU A 75 7.02 4.77 4.39
CA LEU A 75 6.35 4.55 3.10
C LEU A 75 4.83 4.75 3.21
N PRO A 76 4.13 5.12 2.10
CA PRO A 76 2.74 5.59 2.16
C PRO A 76 1.67 4.49 2.26
N SER A 77 1.96 3.31 2.83
CA SER A 77 1.01 2.19 2.89
C SER A 77 -0.29 2.55 3.62
N ASP A 78 -0.19 3.30 4.72
CA ASP A 78 -1.33 3.69 5.56
C ASP A 78 -2.35 4.52 4.77
N LYS A 79 -1.87 5.42 3.91
CA LYS A 79 -2.74 6.21 3.03
C LYS A 79 -3.49 5.33 2.05
N ILE A 80 -2.85 4.29 1.52
CA ILE A 80 -3.48 3.38 0.57
C ILE A 80 -4.55 2.55 1.26
N PHE A 81 -4.24 1.92 2.40
CA PHE A 81 -5.24 1.16 3.17
C PHE A 81 -6.44 2.00 3.58
N GLN A 82 -6.22 3.22 4.08
CA GLN A 82 -7.30 4.13 4.45
C GLN A 82 -8.19 4.51 3.27
N ALA A 83 -7.60 4.77 2.09
CA ALA A 83 -8.36 5.05 0.89
C ALA A 83 -9.24 3.86 0.47
N ILE A 84 -8.70 2.65 0.49
CA ILE A 84 -9.44 1.42 0.17
C ILE A 84 -10.57 1.17 1.17
N LYS A 85 -10.29 1.29 2.48
CA LYS A 85 -11.32 1.14 3.52
C LYS A 85 -12.45 2.17 3.39
N ARG A 86 -12.13 3.39 2.96
CA ARG A 86 -13.12 4.44 2.70
C ARG A 86 -14.05 4.04 1.55
N VAL A 87 -13.50 3.62 0.41
CA VAL A 87 -14.33 3.27 -0.76
C VAL A 87 -15.13 1.98 -0.56
N ARG A 88 -14.69 1.07 0.31
CA ARG A 88 -15.50 -0.09 0.68
C ARG A 88 -16.73 0.25 1.52
N LYS A 89 -16.70 1.36 2.26
CA LYS A 89 -17.85 1.85 3.03
C LYS A 89 -18.79 2.70 2.18
N ASP A 90 -18.22 3.43 1.23
CA ASP A 90 -18.92 4.36 0.34
C ASP A 90 -18.11 4.46 -0.97
N ASP A 91 -18.55 3.73 -1.99
CA ASP A 91 -17.85 3.55 -3.25
C ASP A 91 -17.94 4.79 -4.17
N GLU A 92 -18.72 5.80 -3.81
CA GLU A 92 -18.71 7.10 -4.46
C GLU A 92 -17.55 7.99 -3.97
N LYS A 93 -16.93 7.68 -2.83
CA LYS A 93 -15.79 8.46 -2.32
C LYS A 93 -14.58 8.34 -3.23
N SER A 94 -13.77 9.39 -3.28
CA SER A 94 -12.53 9.36 -4.06
C SER A 94 -11.44 8.57 -3.32
N LEU A 95 -10.65 7.78 -4.02
CA LEU A 95 -9.33 7.35 -3.59
C LEU A 95 -8.34 8.53 -3.52
N ASN A 96 -7.17 8.32 -2.91
CA ASN A 96 -6.06 9.27 -2.95
C ASN A 96 -5.08 8.93 -4.08
N ALA A 97 -4.17 9.86 -4.38
CA ALA A 97 -3.20 9.71 -5.46
C ALA A 97 -2.27 8.50 -5.22
N GLU A 98 -1.89 8.22 -3.97
CA GLU A 98 -1.04 7.09 -3.62
C GLU A 98 -1.70 5.74 -3.95
N ALA A 99 -3.00 5.58 -3.67
CA ALA A 99 -3.74 4.37 -4.02
C ALA A 99 -3.88 4.19 -5.54
N ILE A 100 -4.09 5.29 -6.27
CA ILE A 100 -4.18 5.26 -7.74
C ILE A 100 -2.82 4.93 -8.37
N SER A 101 -1.73 5.52 -7.87
CA SER A 101 -0.37 5.19 -8.33
C SER A 101 -0.07 3.72 -8.08
N HIS A 102 -0.34 3.23 -6.86
CA HIS A 102 -0.11 1.84 -6.51
C HIS A 102 -0.89 0.87 -7.41
N ALA A 103 -2.17 1.15 -7.65
CA ALA A 103 -2.99 0.31 -8.51
C ALA A 103 -2.49 0.28 -9.96
N TYR A 104 -1.97 1.40 -10.46
CA TYR A 104 -1.35 1.47 -11.77
C TYR A 104 -0.04 0.67 -11.83
N ASP A 105 0.85 0.85 -10.83
CA ASP A 105 2.14 0.15 -10.76
C ASP A 105 1.95 -1.37 -10.64
N LYS A 106 0.83 -1.81 -10.05
CA LYS A 106 0.41 -3.22 -9.98
C LYS A 106 -0.32 -3.74 -11.23
N GLY A 107 -0.56 -2.89 -12.22
CA GLY A 107 -1.32 -3.24 -13.42
C GLY A 107 -2.81 -3.52 -13.16
N TRP A 108 -3.35 -3.10 -12.02
CA TRP A 108 -4.78 -3.24 -11.71
C TRP A 108 -5.62 -2.31 -12.56
N ILE A 109 -5.08 -1.17 -12.97
CA ILE A 109 -5.70 -0.20 -13.86
C ILE A 109 -4.74 0.18 -14.97
N ASN A 110 -5.28 0.60 -16.12
CA ASN A 110 -4.47 1.07 -17.24
C ASN A 110 -4.22 2.58 -17.20
N ASP A 111 -3.41 3.09 -18.13
CA ASP A 111 -3.07 4.52 -18.24
C ASP A 111 -4.28 5.44 -18.36
N TRP A 112 -5.28 5.00 -19.11
CA TRP A 112 -6.51 5.76 -19.31
C TRP A 112 -7.31 5.83 -18.01
N GLU A 113 -7.47 4.72 -17.29
CA GLU A 113 -8.19 4.66 -16.01
C GLU A 113 -7.48 5.51 -14.95
N LYS A 114 -6.14 5.47 -14.91
CA LYS A 114 -5.34 6.34 -14.04
C LYS A 114 -5.58 7.81 -14.34
N SER A 115 -5.44 8.21 -15.61
CA SER A 115 -5.60 9.61 -16.05
C SER A 115 -7.01 10.11 -15.77
N PHE A 116 -8.02 9.33 -16.17
CA PHE A 116 -9.42 9.59 -15.87
C PHE A 116 -9.65 9.82 -14.37
N TYR A 117 -9.12 8.93 -13.51
CA TYR A 117 -9.36 9.01 -12.08
C TYR A 117 -8.73 10.29 -11.47
N LEU A 118 -7.51 10.62 -11.87
CA LEU A 118 -6.80 11.82 -11.41
C LEU A 118 -7.51 13.12 -11.83
N ASP A 119 -8.19 13.10 -12.97
CA ASP A 119 -8.99 14.24 -13.44
C ASP A 119 -10.30 14.38 -12.66
N VAL A 120 -11.06 13.28 -12.51
CA VAL A 120 -12.38 13.33 -11.86
C VAL A 120 -12.29 13.56 -10.37
N MET A 121 -11.23 13.10 -9.69
CA MET A 121 -11.09 13.28 -8.25
C MET A 121 -10.96 14.75 -7.81
N ARG A 122 -10.62 15.66 -8.72
CA ARG A 122 -10.51 17.11 -8.49
C ARG A 122 -11.79 17.87 -8.83
N LYS A 123 -12.76 17.24 -9.50
CA LYS A 123 -14.00 17.90 -9.94
C LYS A 123 -14.98 18.04 -8.78
N ARG A 124 -15.70 19.17 -8.73
CA ARG A 124 -16.77 19.41 -7.76
C ARG A 124 -18.06 18.65 -8.08
N LYS A 125 -18.35 18.42 -9.36
CA LYS A 125 -19.52 17.69 -9.85
C LYS A 125 -19.08 16.72 -10.93
N LEU A 126 -19.63 15.51 -10.89
CA LEU A 126 -19.42 14.47 -11.90
C LEU A 126 -20.72 14.27 -12.68
N THR A 127 -20.59 13.93 -13.96
CA THR A 127 -21.72 13.39 -14.72
C THR A 127 -22.05 11.98 -14.23
N PRO A 128 -23.27 11.45 -14.47
CA PRO A 128 -23.62 10.07 -14.11
C PRO A 128 -22.59 9.05 -14.64
N ASN A 129 -22.24 9.12 -15.92
CA ASN A 129 -21.24 8.21 -16.52
C ASN A 129 -19.84 8.34 -15.88
N GLN A 130 -19.44 9.54 -15.45
CA GLN A 130 -18.16 9.74 -14.75
C GLN A 130 -18.20 9.11 -13.35
N LEU A 131 -19.32 9.26 -12.65
CA LEU A 131 -19.52 8.65 -11.33
C LEU A 131 -19.51 7.12 -11.45
N ASP A 132 -20.27 6.56 -12.40
CA ASP A 132 -20.31 5.11 -12.63
C ASP A 132 -18.91 4.54 -12.92
N LYS A 133 -18.15 5.20 -13.81
CA LYS A 133 -16.80 4.72 -14.12
C LYS A 133 -15.84 4.85 -12.94
N LYS A 134 -15.99 5.89 -12.11
CA LYS A 134 -15.21 6.03 -10.87
C LYS A 134 -15.54 4.91 -9.88
N ILE A 135 -16.82 4.61 -9.67
CA ILE A 135 -17.29 3.52 -8.80
C ILE A 135 -16.72 2.18 -9.29
N GLN A 136 -16.75 1.92 -10.60
CA GLN A 136 -16.15 0.72 -11.17
C GLN A 136 -14.66 0.58 -10.83
N ILE A 137 -13.88 1.66 -10.95
CA ILE A 137 -12.45 1.66 -10.59
C ILE A 137 -12.28 1.44 -9.08
N ASN A 138 -13.08 2.11 -8.25
CA ASN A 138 -13.04 1.93 -6.80
C ASN A 138 -13.27 0.49 -6.38
N ASN A 139 -14.31 -0.14 -6.92
CA ASN A 139 -14.67 -1.52 -6.60
C ASN A 139 -13.59 -2.50 -7.10
N LYS A 140 -13.01 -2.26 -8.28
CA LYS A 140 -11.87 -3.03 -8.82
C LYS A 140 -10.66 -2.99 -7.90
N LEU A 141 -10.28 -1.81 -7.41
CA LEU A 141 -9.16 -1.65 -6.48
C LEU A 141 -9.46 -2.30 -5.12
N ALA A 142 -10.68 -2.10 -4.61
CA ALA A 142 -11.10 -2.65 -3.33
C ALA A 142 -11.10 -4.19 -3.30
N SER A 143 -11.46 -4.84 -4.42
CA SER A 143 -11.42 -6.30 -4.55
C SER A 143 -10.01 -6.85 -4.68
N LYS A 144 -9.10 -6.13 -5.37
CA LYS A 144 -7.70 -6.55 -5.56
C LYS A 144 -6.83 -6.44 -4.30
N MET A 145 -7.31 -5.73 -3.28
CA MET A 145 -6.58 -5.52 -2.03
C MET A 145 -6.66 -6.71 -1.06
N LYS A 146 -7.50 -7.71 -1.33
CA LYS A 146 -7.52 -8.96 -0.55
C LYS A 146 -6.60 -9.98 -1.20
N ARG A 147 -5.84 -10.73 -0.39
CA ARG A 147 -5.23 -11.96 -0.89
C ARG A 147 -6.36 -12.95 -1.19
N ALA A 148 -6.25 -13.70 -2.28
CA ALA A 148 -7.15 -14.78 -2.63
C ALA A 148 -6.58 -16.12 -2.16
#